data_AF-A0A1D3DYM8-F1
#
_entry.id   AF-A0A1D3DYM8-F1
#
_cell.length_a   1.000
_cell.length_b   1.000
_cell.length_c   1.000
_cell.angle_alpha   90.00
_cell.angle_beta   90.00
_cell.angle_gamma   90.00
#
_symmetry.space_group_name_H-M   'P 1'
#
loop_
_entity.id
_entity.type
_entity.pdbx_description
1 polymer ?
#
loop_
_entity_poly.entity_id
_entity_poly.type
_entity_poly.pdbx_seq_one_letter_code
_entity_poly.pdbx_strand_id
1 'polypeptide(L)'
;MSEHDQQGPGETSGAANFGVQQYGGQSSVTNQAIGPNARAVAGRITVHAPGGDQQRAQVEQLIQLVERLLEEHRAVLPDQEAPRVELRRLREELEEGEPEPGVVRRALTRLAAFAEPAAPLAAAVAELTRAVGGF
;
A
#
# COMPACT_ATOMS: atom_id res chain seq x y z
N MET A 1 -28.96 -6.13 61.30
CA MET A 1 -29.21 -7.07 60.19
C MET A 1 -29.03 -6.29 58.91
N SER A 2 -28.01 -6.69 58.16
CA SER A 2 -27.40 -5.92 57.06
C SER A 2 -27.88 -6.50 55.74
N GLU A 3 -28.29 -5.64 54.80
CA GLU A 3 -28.37 -6.00 53.37
C GLU A 3 -27.68 -4.88 52.59
N HIS A 4 -26.41 -5.14 52.27
CA HIS A 4 -25.60 -4.43 51.29
C HIS A 4 -25.55 -5.34 50.07
N ASP A 5 -26.29 -4.99 49.02
CA ASP A 5 -26.12 -5.59 47.69
C ASP A 5 -25.75 -4.47 46.72
N GLN A 6 -24.48 -4.03 46.81
CA GLN A 6 -23.86 -3.18 45.80
C GLN A 6 -23.02 -4.06 44.89
N GLN A 7 -23.63 -4.35 43.73
CA GLN A 7 -23.03 -4.45 42.41
C GLN A 7 -21.49 -4.59 42.39
N GLY A 8 -21.03 -5.82 42.20
CA GLY A 8 -19.66 -6.08 41.79
C GLY A 8 -19.37 -5.36 40.47
N PRO A 9 -18.22 -4.68 40.34
CA PRO A 9 -17.86 -4.10 39.06
C PRO A 9 -17.59 -5.26 38.09
N GLY A 10 -18.42 -5.33 37.05
CA GLY A 10 -18.13 -6.15 35.89
C GLY A 10 -16.81 -5.69 35.32
N GLU A 11 -15.76 -6.48 35.54
CA GLU A 11 -14.55 -6.39 34.76
C GLU A 11 -14.94 -6.71 33.31
N THR A 12 -15.15 -5.66 32.52
CA THR A 12 -14.90 -5.72 31.10
C THR A 12 -13.46 -6.16 30.96
N SER A 13 -13.25 -7.46 30.76
CA SER A 13 -11.98 -8.01 30.30
C SER A 13 -11.73 -7.39 28.93
N GLY A 14 -11.19 -6.17 28.94
CA GLY A 14 -10.71 -5.49 27.76
C GLY A 14 -9.65 -6.42 27.21
N ALA A 15 -9.97 -7.07 26.09
CA ALA A 15 -9.08 -7.98 25.42
C ALA A 15 -7.72 -7.29 25.29
N ALA A 16 -6.77 -7.68 26.13
CA ALA A 16 -5.44 -7.11 26.12
C ALA A 16 -4.86 -7.45 24.76
N ASN A 17 -4.64 -6.41 23.95
CA ASN A 17 -4.12 -6.58 22.62
C ASN A 17 -2.61 -6.83 22.76
N PHE A 18 -2.19 -8.09 22.66
CA PHE A 18 -0.78 -8.48 22.70
C PHE A 18 -0.17 -8.21 21.32
N GLY A 19 0.15 -6.95 21.05
CA GLY A 19 0.86 -6.56 19.84
C GLY A 19 2.25 -7.17 19.79
N VAL A 20 2.68 -7.63 18.62
CA VAL A 20 4.06 -8.03 18.36
C VAL A 20 4.79 -6.82 17.76
N GLN A 21 5.82 -6.33 18.46
CA GLN A 21 6.71 -5.30 17.94
C GLN A 21 8.04 -5.94 17.53
N GLN A 22 8.32 -5.97 16.23
CA GLN A 22 9.54 -6.54 15.68
C GLN A 22 10.45 -5.42 15.17
N TYR A 23 11.71 -5.41 15.63
CA TYR A 23 12.75 -4.50 15.15
C TYR A 23 13.68 -5.25 14.20
N GLY A 24 13.50 -5.05 12.88
CA GLY A 24 14.30 -5.70 11.84
C GLY A 24 13.98 -7.19 11.61
N GLY A 25 14.49 -7.74 10.50
CA GLY A 25 14.24 -9.13 10.07
C GLY A 25 12.96 -9.33 9.23
N GLN A 26 12.77 -10.53 8.69
CA GLN A 26 11.57 -10.90 7.92
C GLN A 26 10.55 -11.58 8.85
N SER A 27 9.32 -11.07 8.90
CA SER A 27 8.21 -11.68 9.63
C SER A 27 7.25 -12.34 8.65
N SER A 28 6.93 -13.61 8.86
CA SER A 28 5.97 -14.34 8.04
C SER A 28 4.86 -14.91 8.90
N VAL A 29 3.62 -14.46 8.67
CA VAL A 29 2.42 -15.04 9.30
C VAL A 29 1.81 -16.02 8.31
N THR A 30 1.85 -17.31 8.63
CA THR A 30 1.24 -18.36 7.82
C THR A 30 -0.04 -18.86 8.46
N ASN A 31 -1.05 -19.13 7.65
CA ASN A 31 -2.30 -19.69 8.11
C ASN A 31 -2.26 -21.22 7.95
N GLN A 32 -2.17 -21.97 9.06
CA GLN A 32 -2.09 -23.44 9.01
C GLN A 32 -3.30 -24.09 9.68
N ALA A 33 -3.92 -25.04 9.00
CA ALA A 33 -4.94 -25.93 9.54
C ALA A 33 -4.42 -27.38 9.48
N ILE A 34 -4.42 -28.09 10.61
CA ILE A 34 -3.97 -29.49 10.70
C ILE A 34 -5.09 -30.35 11.30
N GLY A 35 -5.48 -31.42 10.60
CA GLY A 35 -6.46 -32.40 11.05
C GLY A 35 -7.70 -32.53 10.15
N PRO A 36 -8.50 -33.60 10.30
CA PRO A 36 -9.75 -33.76 9.57
C PRO A 36 -10.71 -32.61 9.90
N ASN A 37 -11.22 -31.92 8.88
CA ASN A 37 -12.09 -30.74 9.01
C ASN A 37 -11.42 -29.46 9.56
N ALA A 38 -10.09 -29.40 9.62
CA ALA A 38 -9.41 -28.16 10.02
C ALA A 38 -9.56 -27.09 8.94
N ARG A 39 -10.06 -25.90 9.31
CA ARG A 39 -10.18 -24.73 8.43
C ARG A 39 -9.44 -23.57 9.03
N ALA A 40 -8.58 -22.95 8.23
CA ALA A 40 -7.88 -21.74 8.58
C ALA A 40 -8.44 -20.59 7.73
N VAL A 41 -8.85 -19.49 8.37
CA VAL A 41 -9.38 -18.29 7.69
C VAL A 41 -8.49 -17.11 8.09
N ALA A 42 -7.83 -16.50 7.11
CA ALA A 42 -7.06 -15.28 7.35
C ALA A 42 -8.04 -14.09 7.35
N GLY A 43 -8.05 -13.32 8.44
CA GLY A 43 -8.70 -12.01 8.47
C GLY A 43 -7.89 -10.96 7.70
N ARG A 44 -8.45 -9.76 7.54
CA ARG A 44 -7.74 -8.63 6.93
C ARG A 44 -6.54 -8.25 7.81
N ILE A 45 -5.32 -8.39 7.28
CA ILE A 45 -4.09 -7.93 7.93
C ILE A 45 -3.82 -6.52 7.43
N THR A 46 -3.74 -5.55 8.34
CA THR A 46 -3.31 -4.18 8.04
C THR A 46 -1.95 -3.96 8.68
N VAL A 47 -0.95 -3.66 7.85
CA VAL A 47 0.40 -3.35 8.32
C VAL A 47 0.54 -1.83 8.33
N HIS A 48 0.72 -1.25 9.51
CA HIS A 48 1.03 0.17 9.66
C HIS A 48 2.54 0.33 9.78
N ALA A 49 3.22 0.67 8.68
CA ALA A 49 4.63 0.99 8.71
C ALA A 49 4.85 2.36 9.41
N PRO A 50 5.73 2.45 10.44
CA PRO A 50 6.14 3.73 10.99
C PRO A 50 6.97 4.46 9.93
N GLY A 51 6.35 5.42 9.23
CA GLY A 51 6.96 6.12 8.09
C GLY A 51 5.99 6.63 7.02
N GLY A 52 4.67 6.49 7.21
CA GLY A 52 3.65 6.84 6.20
C GLY A 52 3.79 8.22 5.55
N ASP A 53 4.18 9.25 6.30
CA ASP A 53 4.36 10.61 5.75
C ASP A 53 5.60 10.73 4.87
N GLN A 54 6.72 10.12 5.28
CA GLN A 54 7.94 10.11 4.49
C GLN A 54 7.77 9.27 3.21
N GLN A 55 7.05 8.15 3.30
CA GLN A 55 6.72 7.31 2.16
C GLN A 55 5.78 8.03 1.18
N ARG A 56 4.74 8.72 1.69
CA ARG A 56 3.87 9.60 0.88
C ARG A 56 4.66 10.68 0.16
N ALA A 57 5.57 11.35 0.86
CA ALA A 57 6.43 12.38 0.26
C ALA A 57 7.34 11.80 -0.83
N GLN A 58 7.91 10.60 -0.61
CA GLN A 58 8.72 9.92 -1.62
C GLN A 58 7.91 9.54 -2.86
N VAL A 59 6.69 9.02 -2.69
CA VAL A 59 5.80 8.69 -3.82
C VAL A 59 5.41 9.94 -4.61
N GLU A 60 5.08 11.04 -3.94
CA GLU A 60 4.80 12.33 -4.59
C GLU A 60 6.00 12.84 -5.41
N GLN A 61 7.21 12.74 -4.86
CA GLN A 61 8.44 13.11 -5.59
C GLN A 61 8.66 12.24 -6.83
N LEU A 62 8.37 10.94 -6.75
CA LEU A 62 8.48 10.02 -7.89
C LEU A 62 7.41 10.31 -8.94
N ILE A 63 6.18 10.65 -8.55
CA ILE A 63 5.13 11.09 -9.49
C ILE A 63 5.58 12.34 -10.26
N GLN A 64 6.12 13.35 -9.56
CA GLN A 64 6.64 14.57 -10.19
C GLN A 64 7.83 14.32 -11.11
N LEU A 65 8.70 13.35 -10.76
CA LEU A 65 9.80 12.93 -11.63
C LEU A 65 9.27 12.27 -12.91
N VAL A 66 8.31 11.35 -12.79
CA VAL A 66 7.68 10.69 -13.95
C VAL A 66 6.99 11.73 -14.83
N GLU A 67 6.26 12.68 -14.27
CA GLU A 67 5.61 13.78 -15.01
C GLU A 67 6.62 14.60 -15.82
N ARG A 68 7.74 15.00 -15.20
CA ARG A 68 8.81 15.74 -15.88
C ARG A 68 9.41 14.94 -17.03
N LEU A 69 9.70 13.65 -16.80
CA LEU A 69 10.28 12.76 -17.80
C LEU A 69 9.31 12.48 -18.96
N LEU A 70 8.00 12.45 -18.72
CA LEU A 70 6.99 12.37 -19.77
C LEU A 70 7.02 13.59 -20.70
N GLU A 71 7.24 14.81 -20.18
CA GLU A 71 7.42 15.99 -21.02
C GLU A 71 8.76 15.97 -21.76
N GLU A 72 9.85 15.65 -21.06
CA GLU A 72 11.20 15.61 -21.63
C GLU A 72 11.33 14.59 -22.78
N HIS A 73 10.75 13.41 -22.60
CA HIS A 73 10.83 12.31 -23.57
C HIS A 73 9.65 12.23 -24.54
N ARG A 74 8.78 13.26 -24.61
CA ARG A 74 7.57 13.22 -25.44
C ARG A 74 7.80 12.83 -26.91
N ALA A 75 8.97 13.16 -27.46
CA ALA A 75 9.31 12.93 -28.87
C ALA A 75 9.58 11.45 -29.19
N VAL A 76 9.90 10.63 -28.18
CA VAL A 76 10.20 9.20 -28.34
C VAL A 76 9.05 8.30 -27.86
N LEU A 77 8.02 8.89 -27.22
CA LEU A 77 6.86 8.14 -26.75
C LEU A 77 5.89 7.88 -27.92
N PRO A 78 5.34 6.66 -28.03
CA PRO A 78 4.39 6.31 -29.08
C PRO A 78 3.04 7.03 -28.91
N ASP A 79 2.68 7.38 -27.68
CA ASP A 79 1.50 8.18 -27.32
C ASP A 79 1.91 9.24 -26.29
N GLN A 80 1.56 10.50 -26.56
CA GLN A 80 1.94 11.65 -25.73
C GLN A 80 0.94 11.92 -24.61
N GLU A 81 -0.31 11.49 -24.77
CA GLU A 81 -1.41 11.86 -23.87
C GLU A 81 -1.82 10.69 -22.96
N ALA A 82 -1.85 9.46 -23.48
CA ALA A 82 -2.21 8.28 -22.69
C ALA A 82 -1.39 8.11 -21.39
N PRO A 83 -0.04 8.21 -21.39
CA PRO A 83 0.72 8.06 -20.14
C PRO A 83 0.45 9.18 -19.13
N ARG A 84 0.11 10.40 -19.58
CA ARG A 84 -0.25 11.51 -18.67
C ARG A 84 -1.59 11.27 -18.00
N VAL A 85 -2.57 10.79 -18.77
CA VAL A 85 -3.89 10.41 -18.23
C VAL A 85 -3.75 9.29 -17.21
N GLU A 86 -2.92 8.28 -17.49
CA GLU A 86 -2.67 7.18 -16.55
C GLU A 86 -1.91 7.62 -15.30
N LEU A 87 -0.94 8.53 -15.42
CA LEU A 87 -0.24 9.09 -14.25
C LEU A 87 -1.20 9.91 -13.38
N ARG A 88 -2.09 10.71 -13.99
CA ARG A 88 -3.10 11.47 -13.25
C ARG A 88 -4.06 10.55 -12.51
N ARG A 89 -4.57 9.50 -13.17
CA ARG A 89 -5.45 8.50 -12.52
C ARG A 89 -4.76 7.79 -11.36
N LEU A 90 -3.49 7.43 -11.53
CA LEU A 90 -2.71 6.82 -10.45
C LEU A 90 -2.59 7.78 -9.26
N ARG A 91 -2.33 9.07 -9.51
CA ARG A 91 -2.26 10.09 -8.47
C ARG A 91 -3.60 10.24 -7.74
N GLU A 92 -4.69 10.38 -8.48
CA GLU A 92 -6.06 10.48 -7.95
C GLU A 92 -6.36 9.29 -7.02
N GLU A 93 -6.08 8.06 -7.49
CA GLU A 93 -6.27 6.83 -6.71
C GLU A 93 -5.41 6.81 -5.43
N LEU A 94 -4.14 7.22 -5.50
CA LEU A 94 -3.23 7.24 -4.34
C LEU A 94 -3.57 8.33 -3.32
N GLU A 95 -4.29 9.38 -3.74
CA GLU A 95 -4.81 10.42 -2.87
C GLU A 95 -6.09 9.97 -2.14
N GLU A 96 -6.73 8.87 -2.58
CA GLU A 96 -7.86 8.28 -1.87
C GLU A 96 -7.45 7.73 -0.48
N GLY A 97 -8.41 7.72 0.45
CA GLY A 97 -8.18 7.21 1.80
C GLY A 97 -7.92 5.69 1.85
N GLU A 98 -8.49 4.95 0.90
CA GLU A 98 -8.32 3.51 0.73
C GLU A 98 -8.09 3.18 -0.76
N PRO A 99 -6.86 3.38 -1.29
CA PRO A 99 -6.56 3.08 -2.70
C PRO A 99 -6.81 1.61 -3.03
N GLU A 100 -7.48 1.33 -4.14
CA GLU A 100 -7.71 -0.01 -4.65
C GLU A 100 -6.41 -0.60 -5.24
N PRO A 101 -5.82 -1.67 -4.63
CA PRO A 101 -4.53 -2.20 -5.07
C PRO A 101 -4.54 -2.70 -6.53
N GLY A 102 -5.69 -3.19 -6.99
CA GLY A 102 -5.88 -3.64 -8.36
C GLY A 102 -5.84 -2.52 -9.38
N VAL A 103 -6.36 -1.33 -9.05
CA VAL A 103 -6.34 -0.15 -9.92
C VAL A 103 -4.93 0.41 -10.00
N VAL A 104 -4.29 0.61 -8.85
CA VAL A 104 -2.90 1.07 -8.72
C VAL A 104 -1.95 0.18 -9.53
N ARG A 105 -2.01 -1.14 -9.36
CA ARG A 105 -1.15 -2.09 -10.09
C ARG A 105 -1.37 -2.02 -11.61
N ARG A 106 -2.62 -1.90 -12.07
CA ARG A 106 -2.93 -1.79 -13.50
C ARG A 106 -2.39 -0.48 -14.09
N ALA A 107 -2.54 0.64 -13.38
CA ALA A 107 -2.02 1.93 -13.81
C ALA A 107 -0.49 1.91 -13.93
N LEU A 108 0.22 1.38 -12.91
CA LEU A 108 1.67 1.21 -12.93
C LEU A 108 2.15 0.31 -14.08
N THR A 109 1.44 -0.79 -14.34
CA THR A 109 1.76 -1.70 -15.45
C THR A 109 1.64 -0.99 -16.81
N ARG A 110 0.58 -0.20 -17.00
CA ARG A 110 0.38 0.58 -18.24
C ARG A 110 1.45 1.67 -18.39
N LEU A 111 1.77 2.39 -17.33
CA LEU A 111 2.84 3.39 -17.32
C LEU A 111 4.20 2.76 -17.69
N ALA A 112 4.50 1.57 -17.18
CA ALA A 112 5.74 0.87 -17.51
C ALA A 112 5.81 0.52 -19.01
N ALA A 113 4.70 0.07 -19.60
CA ALA A 113 4.61 -0.23 -21.03
C ALA A 113 4.81 1.04 -21.90
N PHE A 114 4.22 2.17 -21.51
CA PHE A 114 4.44 3.44 -22.22
C PHE A 114 5.89 3.93 -22.10
N ALA A 115 6.55 3.62 -20.98
CA ALA A 115 7.89 4.09 -20.67
C ALA A 115 9.01 3.29 -21.34
N GLU A 116 8.76 2.10 -21.90
CA GLU A 116 9.77 1.24 -22.52
C GLU A 116 10.73 1.95 -23.49
N PRO A 117 10.28 2.88 -24.36
CA PRO A 117 11.17 3.57 -25.30
C PRO A 117 12.12 4.57 -24.64
N ALA A 118 11.86 4.99 -23.40
CA ALA A 118 12.62 6.00 -22.69
C ALA A 118 13.20 5.41 -21.38
N ALA A 119 14.45 4.93 -21.44
CA ALA A 119 15.10 4.28 -20.30
C ALA A 119 15.05 5.08 -18.98
N PRO A 120 15.25 6.41 -18.94
CA PRO A 120 15.13 7.19 -17.71
C PRO A 120 13.71 7.16 -17.13
N LEU A 121 12.69 7.23 -17.99
CA LEU A 121 11.29 7.15 -17.61
C LEU A 121 10.94 5.75 -17.08
N ALA A 122 11.39 4.69 -17.76
CA ALA A 122 11.18 3.33 -17.30
C ALA A 122 11.78 3.07 -15.92
N ALA A 123 12.98 3.60 -15.66
CA ALA A 123 13.62 3.53 -14.36
C ALA A 123 12.81 4.28 -13.27
N ALA A 124 12.31 5.47 -13.57
CA ALA A 124 11.48 6.24 -12.64
C ALA A 124 10.15 5.52 -12.31
N VAL A 125 9.50 4.92 -13.31
CA VAL A 125 8.27 4.14 -13.10
C VAL A 125 8.54 2.87 -12.27
N ALA A 126 9.70 2.23 -12.45
CA ALA A 126 10.09 1.09 -11.63
C ALA A 126 10.34 1.48 -10.17
N GLU A 127 10.98 2.63 -9.91
CA GLU A 127 11.11 3.18 -8.54
C GLU A 127 9.75 3.54 -7.93
N LEU A 128 8.86 4.17 -8.70
CA LEU A 128 7.50 4.45 -8.26
C LEU A 128 6.75 3.16 -7.89
N THR A 129 6.89 2.11 -8.69
CA THR A 129 6.27 0.80 -8.43
C THR A 129 6.77 0.18 -7.12
N ARG A 130 8.08 0.27 -6.83
CA ARG A 130 8.64 -0.19 -5.56
C ARG A 130 8.14 0.63 -4.37
N ALA A 131 8.09 1.94 -4.51
CA ALA A 131 7.64 2.84 -3.45
C ALA A 131 6.14 2.63 -3.12
N VAL A 132 5.31 2.41 -4.13
CA VAL A 132 3.87 2.13 -3.94
C VAL A 132 3.64 0.69 -3.45
N GLY A 133 4.48 -0.27 -3.81
CA GLY A 133 4.39 -1.64 -3.26
C GLY A 133 4.69 -1.73 -1.76
N GLY A 134 5.21 -0.66 -1.15
CA GLY A 134 5.41 -0.52 0.29
C GLY A 134 4.32 0.28 1.03
N PHE A 135 3.30 0.78 0.32
CA PHE A 135 2.07 1.32 0.92
C PHE A 135 1.19 0.19 1.48
#